data_AF-A0A2M7K5T4-F1
#
_entry.id   AF-A0A2M7K5T4-F1
#
_cell.length_a   1.000
_cell.length_b   1.000
_cell.length_c   1.000
_cell.angle_alpha   90.00
_cell.angle_beta   90.00
_cell.angle_gamma   90.00
#
_symmetry.space_group_name_H-M   'P 1'
#
loop_
_entity.id
_entity.type
_entity.pdbx_description
1 polymer ?
#
loop_
_entity_poly.entity_id
_entity_poly.type
_entity_poly.pdbx_seq_one_letter_code
_entity_poly.pdbx_strand_id
1 'polypeptide(L)' 'PLIIESCSLLGSKQIRNRATLGGNIVNAAPCADSVPPLILYNAKV' A
#
# COMPACT_ATOMS: atom_id res chain seq x y z
N PRO A 1 -0.23 13.64 1.43
CA PRO A 1 0.44 13.12 0.21
C PRO A 1 1.16 11.76 0.40
N LEU A 2 1.56 11.39 1.62
CA LEU A 2 2.39 10.21 1.90
C LEU A 2 1.84 8.88 1.35
N ILE A 3 0.53 8.63 1.49
CA ILE A 3 -0.10 7.40 0.95
C ILE A 3 0.07 7.28 -0.57
N ILE A 4 -0.10 8.38 -1.29
CA ILE A 4 0.00 8.40 -2.76
C ILE A 4 1.44 8.11 -3.16
N GLU A 5 2.41 8.71 -2.47
CA GLU A 5 3.83 8.51 -2.69
C GLU A 5 4.23 7.05 -2.45
N SER A 6 3.86 6.46 -1.30
CA SER A 6 4.13 5.05 -1.01
C SER A 6 3.50 4.11 -2.05
N CYS A 7 2.27 4.38 -2.47
CA CYS A 7 1.60 3.56 -3.49
C CYS A 7 2.26 3.70 -4.87
N SER A 8 2.87 4.85 -5.17
CA SER A 8 3.57 5.09 -6.45
C SER A 8 4.87 4.28 -6.59
N LEU A 9 5.48 3.90 -5.47
CA LEU A 9 6.72 3.11 -5.40
C LEU A 9 6.47 1.60 -5.55
N LEU A 10 5.21 1.15 -5.40
CA LEU A 10 4.87 -0.28 -5.47
C LEU A 10 5.08 -0.84 -6.88
N GLY A 11 6.12 -1.64 -7.06
CA GLY A 11 6.37 -2.40 -8.29
C GLY A 11 6.31 -1.56 -9.58
N SER A 12 5.68 -2.11 -10.63
CA SER A 12 5.51 -1.47 -11.93
C SER A 12 4.09 -0.92 -12.13
N LYS A 13 3.87 -0.15 -13.20
CA LYS A 13 2.53 0.35 -13.57
C LYS A 13 1.52 -0.79 -13.73
N GLN A 14 1.92 -1.92 -14.31
CA GLN A 14 1.06 -3.09 -14.50
C GLN A 14 0.61 -3.70 -13.18
N ILE A 15 1.51 -3.74 -12.18
CA ILE A 15 1.17 -4.19 -10.83
C ILE A 15 0.19 -3.19 -10.21
N ARG A 16 0.50 -1.89 -10.22
CA ARG A 16 -0.37 -0.86 -9.63
C ARG A 16 -1.75 -0.72 -10.28
N ASN A 17 -1.85 -1.00 -11.59
CA ASN A 17 -3.12 -0.97 -12.30
C ASN A 17 -4.07 -2.14 -11.95
N ARG A 18 -3.55 -3.20 -11.32
CA ARG A 18 -4.38 -4.35 -10.88
C ARG A 18 -4.40 -4.57 -9.37
N ALA A 19 -3.33 -4.20 -8.68
CA ALA A 19 -3.21 -4.35 -7.24
C ALA A 19 -4.21 -3.43 -6.52
N THR A 20 -4.65 -3.85 -5.34
CA THR A 20 -5.55 -3.09 -4.49
C THR A 20 -4.92 -2.88 -3.12
N LEU A 21 -5.30 -1.78 -2.46
CA LEU A 21 -4.85 -1.52 -1.08
C LEU A 21 -5.31 -2.63 -0.13
N GLY A 22 -6.58 -3.05 -0.21
CA GLY A 22 -7.12 -4.13 0.62
C GLY A 22 -6.40 -5.46 0.39
N GLY A 23 -6.12 -5.82 -0.87
CA GLY A 23 -5.35 -7.02 -1.19
C GLY A 23 -3.92 -6.95 -0.64
N ASN A 24 -3.27 -5.79 -0.70
CA ASN A 24 -1.93 -5.61 -0.14
C ASN A 24 -1.92 -5.74 1.39
N ILE A 25 -2.94 -5.20 2.07
CA ILE A 25 -3.10 -5.32 3.53
C ILE A 25 -3.31 -6.78 3.94
N VAL A 26 -4.24 -7.50 3.29
CA VAL A 26 -4.54 -8.91 3.60
C VAL A 26 -3.36 -9.83 3.27
N ASN A 27 -2.58 -9.51 2.23
CA ASN A 27 -1.35 -10.23 1.91
C ASN A 27 -0.30 -10.13 3.02
N ALA A 28 -0.33 -9.07 3.84
CA ALA A 28 0.45 -8.90 5.07
C ALA A 28 1.96 -9.16 4.92
N ALA A 29 2.52 -8.84 3.75
CA ALA A 29 3.96 -8.97 3.54
C ALA A 29 4.72 -7.92 4.39
N PRO A 30 5.87 -8.30 4.99
CA PRO A 30 6.66 -7.37 5.81
C PRO A 30 7.22 -6.20 5.00
N CYS A 31 7.30 -6.31 3.68
CA CYS A 31 7.75 -5.28 2.75
C CYS A 31 6.61 -4.45 2.12
N ALA A 32 5.38 -4.50 2.66
CA ALA A 32 4.26 -3.78 2.09
C ALA A 32 4.36 -2.26 2.37
N ASP A 33 4.95 -1.50 1.44
CA ASP A 33 5.24 -0.06 1.61
C ASP A 33 4.00 0.82 1.83
N SER A 34 2.81 0.37 1.41
CA SER A 34 1.57 1.12 1.65
C SER A 34 1.02 0.95 3.07
N VAL A 35 1.56 0.03 3.89
CA VAL A 35 1.06 -0.27 5.24
C VAL A 35 1.56 0.73 6.29
N PRO A 36 2.87 1.11 6.37
CA PRO A 36 3.35 2.05 7.38
C PRO A 36 2.61 3.40 7.40
N PRO A 37 2.30 4.04 6.25
CA PRO A 37 1.51 5.28 6.26
C PRO A 37 0.07 5.09 6.78
N LEU A 38 -0.56 3.92 6.55
CA LEU A 38 -1.89 3.62 7.09
C LEU A 38 -1.86 3.51 8.61
N ILE A 39 -0.82 2.87 9.17
CA ILE A 39 -0.61 2.79 10.62
C ILE A 39 -0.41 4.20 11.20
N LEU A 40 0.45 5.01 10.57
CA LEU A 40 0.71 6.40 11.00
C LEU A 40 -0.58 7.23 11.07
N TYR A 41 -1.49 7.02 10.12
CA TYR A 41 -2.77 7.72 10.08
C TYR A 41 -3.86 7.07 10.93
N ASN A 42 -3.55 6.04 11.72
CA ASN A 42 -4.52 5.27 12.50
C ASN A 42 -5.71 4.79 11.66
N ALA A 43 -5.44 4.37 10.42
CA ALA A 43 -6.46 3.86 9.52
C ALA A 43 -7.11 2.60 10.11
N LYS A 44 -8.41 2.43 9.84
CA LYS A 44 -9.21 1.27 10.26
C LYS A 44 -9.66 0.50 9.03
N VAL A 45 -9.72 -0.83 9.17
CA VAL A 45 -10.25 -1.75 8.16
C VAL A 45 -11.73 -1.98 8.42
#